data_AF-A0A922LI40-F1
#
_entry.id   AF-A0A922LI40-F1
#
_cell.length_a   1.000
_cell.length_b   1.000
_cell.length_c   1.000
_cell.angle_alpha   90.00
_cell.angle_beta   90.00
_cell.angle_gamma   90.00
#
_symmetry.space_group_name_H-M   'P 1'
#
loop_
_entity.id
_entity.type
_entity.pdbx_description
1 polymer ?
#
loop_
_entity_poly.entity_id
_entity_poly.type
_entity_poly.pdbx_seq_one_letter_code
_entity_poly.pdbx_strand_id
1 'polypeptide(L)'
;MNVNMGIPIDRFVNPVDENLICGICHGVFIIPVVTECGHTFCANCLKIWLNSKLEHLNHLTISDNERTRFQFTCPTCRTKLNVNNSQQNNSINSVVNTTNNINNHINNYCFHDKPNINLLSIARPVLALKNFLNSLQIYCEYAKRGCTTIGSVELIHFGNHRHVCAYVPVDCAGCGRTLNRIELAAHQLGCFGIQTTLKPIR
;
A
#
# COMPACT_ATOMS: atom_id res chain seq x y z
N MET A 1 -6.85 -7.52 3.97
CA MET A 1 -6.91 -6.27 3.18
C MET A 1 -5.60 -5.52 3.37
N ASN A 2 -5.00 -5.00 2.30
CA ASN A 2 -3.77 -4.21 2.42
C ASN A 2 -4.14 -2.92 3.17
N VAL A 3 -3.64 -2.77 4.41
CA VAL A 3 -3.94 -1.63 5.31
C VAL A 3 -3.51 -0.26 4.78
N ASN A 4 -2.83 -0.24 3.64
CA ASN A 4 -2.33 0.98 3.00
C ASN A 4 -3.22 1.44 1.81
N MET A 5 -4.32 0.74 1.50
CA MET A 5 -5.30 1.15 0.48
C MET A 5 -6.49 1.89 1.11
N GLY A 6 -7.48 2.31 0.32
CA GLY A 6 -8.66 3.00 0.84
C GLY A 6 -9.45 2.20 1.88
N ILE A 7 -10.17 2.90 2.76
CA ILE A 7 -11.01 2.29 3.79
C ILE A 7 -12.29 1.76 3.13
N PRO A 8 -12.70 0.50 3.39
CA PRO A 8 -13.95 -0.05 2.88
C PRO A 8 -15.16 0.81 3.25
N ILE A 9 -16.05 1.07 2.28
CA ILE A 9 -17.20 1.97 2.44
C ILE A 9 -18.17 1.44 3.49
N ASP A 10 -18.34 0.12 3.59
CA ASP A 10 -19.22 -0.54 4.56
C ASP A 10 -18.78 -0.36 6.03
N ARG A 11 -17.60 0.22 6.26
CA ARG A 11 -17.14 0.58 7.61
C ARG A 11 -17.61 1.96 8.05
N PHE A 12 -18.11 2.81 7.16
CA PHE A 12 -18.54 4.16 7.54
C PHE A 12 -19.95 4.13 8.13
N VAL A 13 -20.14 4.87 9.22
CA VAL A 13 -21.44 4.93 9.92
C VAL A 13 -22.48 5.67 9.08
N ASN A 14 -22.05 6.75 8.42
CA ASN A 14 -22.89 7.54 7.55
C ASN A 14 -22.55 7.25 6.08
N PRO A 15 -23.50 7.47 5.15
CA PRO A 15 -23.23 7.41 3.72
C PRO A 15 -22.02 8.29 3.35
N VAL A 16 -21.14 7.76 2.51
CA VAL A 16 -19.95 8.47 2.03
C VAL A 16 -20.22 9.04 0.65
N ASP A 17 -19.82 10.29 0.44
CA ASP A 17 -19.87 10.93 -0.87
C ASP A 17 -19.00 10.16 -1.89
N GLU A 18 -19.56 9.89 -3.07
CA GLU A 18 -18.90 9.13 -4.14
C GLU A 18 -17.60 9.79 -4.61
N ASN A 19 -17.49 11.11 -4.51
CA ASN A 19 -16.28 11.87 -4.85
C ASN A 19 -15.10 11.60 -3.91
N LEU A 20 -15.33 10.91 -2.78
CA LEU A 20 -14.31 10.53 -1.81
C LEU A 20 -13.79 9.10 -2.02
N ILE A 21 -14.26 8.42 -3.06
CA ILE A 21 -13.93 7.03 -3.38
C ILE A 21 -12.76 6.98 -4.36
N CYS A 22 -11.76 6.16 -4.03
CA CYS A 22 -10.62 5.95 -4.91
C CYS A 22 -10.98 5.06 -6.09
N GLY A 23 -10.81 5.57 -7.32
CA GLY A 23 -11.03 4.83 -8.57
C GLY A 23 -10.05 3.66 -8.85
N ILE A 24 -9.18 3.30 -7.90
CA ILE A 24 -8.29 2.13 -8.01
C ILE A 24 -8.73 1.03 -7.03
N CYS A 25 -8.88 1.36 -5.74
CA CYS A 25 -9.22 0.37 -4.71
C CYS A 25 -10.71 0.35 -4.35
N HIS A 26 -11.50 1.29 -4.86
CA HIS A 26 -12.93 1.47 -4.57
C HIS A 26 -13.26 1.67 -3.08
N GLY A 27 -12.28 2.07 -2.27
CA GLY A 27 -12.46 2.49 -0.89
C GLY A 27 -12.32 4.00 -0.73
N VAL A 28 -12.75 4.52 0.42
CA VAL A 28 -12.59 5.92 0.81
C VAL A 28 -11.11 6.27 0.93
N PHE A 29 -10.70 7.43 0.43
CA PHE A 29 -9.28 7.79 0.32
C PHE A 29 -8.49 7.64 1.63
N ILE A 30 -7.30 7.04 1.53
CA ILE A 30 -6.22 7.17 2.52
C ILE A 30 -5.09 7.97 1.89
N ILE A 31 -4.70 9.07 2.55
CA ILE A 31 -3.69 10.02 2.07
C ILE A 31 -3.97 10.37 0.60
N PRO A 32 -5.07 11.11 0.32
CA PRO A 32 -5.46 11.44 -1.04
C PRO A 32 -4.37 12.25 -1.74
N VAL A 33 -4.03 11.85 -2.96
CA VAL A 33 -3.14 12.57 -3.87
C VAL A 33 -3.87 12.87 -5.17
N VAL A 34 -3.72 14.10 -5.64
CA VAL A 34 -4.31 14.57 -6.89
C VAL A 34 -3.24 14.66 -7.97
N THR A 35 -3.54 14.10 -9.13
CA THR A 35 -2.70 14.18 -10.34
C THR A 35 -2.91 15.52 -11.05
N GLU A 36 -1.99 15.93 -11.93
CA GLU A 36 -2.14 17.17 -12.71
C GLU A 36 -3.38 17.19 -13.60
N CYS A 37 -3.89 16.01 -14.00
CA CYS A 37 -5.16 15.89 -14.73
C CYS A 37 -6.41 15.99 -13.85
N GLY A 38 -6.27 16.27 -12.54
CA GLY A 38 -7.37 16.50 -11.60
C GLY A 38 -7.93 15.25 -10.90
N HIS A 39 -7.53 14.05 -11.30
CA HIS A 39 -8.01 12.82 -10.66
C HIS A 39 -7.29 12.53 -9.34
N THR A 40 -8.04 12.09 -8.34
CA THR A 40 -7.56 11.81 -6.98
C THR A 40 -7.55 10.32 -6.67
N PHE A 41 -6.50 9.86 -5.98
CA PHE A 41 -6.30 8.46 -5.58
C PHE A 41 -5.72 8.37 -4.17
N CYS A 42 -5.77 7.20 -3.53
CA CYS A 42 -4.92 6.96 -2.36
C CYS A 42 -3.45 6.96 -2.81
N ALA A 43 -2.56 7.57 -2.02
CA ALA A 43 -1.13 7.65 -2.35
C ALA A 43 -0.52 6.27 -2.70
N ASN A 44 -0.80 5.25 -1.88
CA ASN A 44 -0.28 3.91 -2.10
C ASN A 44 -0.92 3.20 -3.31
N CYS A 45 -2.20 3.47 -3.59
CA CYS A 45 -2.85 2.93 -4.79
C CYS A 45 -2.17 3.43 -6.06
N LEU A 46 -1.95 4.74 -6.16
CA LEU A 46 -1.27 5.33 -7.31
C LEU A 46 0.18 4.84 -7.40
N LYS A 47 0.91 4.77 -6.28
CA LYS A 47 2.28 4.23 -6.26
C LYS A 47 2.36 2.80 -6.80
N ILE A 48 1.47 1.91 -6.34
CA ILE A 48 1.44 0.51 -6.80
C ILE A 48 1.09 0.41 -8.29
N TRP A 49 0.11 1.21 -8.76
CA TRP A 49 -0.26 1.26 -10.17
C TRP A 49 0.91 1.67 -11.07
N LEU A 50 1.65 2.70 -10.68
CA LEU A 50 2.79 3.18 -11.46
C LEU A 50 3.94 2.15 -11.45
N ASN A 51 4.20 1.50 -10.32
CA ASN A 51 5.25 0.49 -10.21
C ASN A 51 4.95 -0.79 -11.00
N SER A 52 3.69 -1.25 -11.05
CA SER A 52 3.34 -2.45 -11.83
C SER A 52 3.56 -2.24 -13.33
N LYS A 53 3.39 -1.01 -13.83
CA LYS A 53 3.71 -0.66 -15.21
C LYS A 53 5.19 -0.77 -15.51
N LEU A 54 6.08 -0.61 -14.53
CA LEU A 54 7.53 -0.76 -14.73
C LEU A 54 7.98 -2.23 -14.73
N GLU A 55 7.34 -3.09 -13.93
CA GLU A 55 7.66 -4.53 -13.87
C GLU A 55 7.39 -5.22 -15.23
N HIS A 56 6.34 -4.83 -15.96
CA HIS A 56 6.06 -5.38 -17.29
C HIS A 56 7.07 -4.99 -18.39
N LEU A 57 7.85 -3.92 -18.19
CA LEU A 57 8.79 -3.40 -19.20
C LEU A 57 10.15 -4.07 -19.12
N ASN A 58 10.53 -4.51 -17.92
CA ASN A 58 11.79 -5.21 -17.68
C ASN A 58 11.85 -6.58 -18.37
N HIS A 59 10.71 -7.13 -18.81
CA HIS A 59 10.62 -8.39 -19.54
C HIS A 59 10.62 -8.25 -21.07
N LEU A 60 10.71 -7.02 -21.60
CA LEU A 60 10.70 -6.78 -23.05
C LEU A 60 12.09 -6.28 -23.50
N THR A 61 12.67 -6.93 -24.52
CA THR A 61 13.90 -6.47 -25.20
C THR A 61 13.55 -5.28 -26.08
N ILE A 62 13.59 -4.09 -25.49
CA ILE A 62 13.19 -2.84 -26.12
C ILE A 62 14.41 -1.90 -26.17
N SER A 63 14.61 -1.22 -27.30
CA SER A 63 15.70 -0.27 -27.48
C SER A 63 15.61 0.89 -26.47
N ASP A 64 16.75 1.48 -26.10
CA ASP A 64 16.83 2.55 -25.09
C ASP A 64 15.95 3.77 -25.43
N ASN A 65 15.66 4.00 -26.72
CA ASN A 65 14.79 5.06 -27.21
C ASN A 65 13.28 4.81 -27.01
N GLU A 66 12.87 3.57 -26.76
CA GLU A 66 11.47 3.20 -26.50
C GLU A 66 11.19 3.08 -24.98
N ARG A 67 12.25 2.93 -24.15
CA ARG A 67 12.13 2.98 -22.68
C ARG A 67 11.69 4.34 -22.15
N THR A 68 12.12 5.42 -22.81
CA THR A 68 11.73 6.81 -22.51
C THR A 68 10.29 7.15 -22.91
N ARG A 69 9.63 6.26 -23.66
CA ARG A 69 8.24 6.41 -24.13
C ARG A 69 7.19 5.68 -23.28
N PHE A 70 7.60 4.96 -22.24
CA PHE A 70 6.64 4.34 -21.31
C PHE A 70 6.02 5.39 -20.40
N GLN A 71 4.99 6.00 -20.96
CA GLN A 71 4.33 7.12 -20.37
C GLN A 71 3.41 6.64 -19.26
N PHE A 72 3.68 7.09 -18.03
CA PHE A 72 2.74 6.93 -16.95
C PHE A 72 1.43 7.63 -17.34
N THR A 73 0.32 6.93 -17.15
CA THR A 73 -1.01 7.43 -17.49
C THR A 73 -1.91 7.37 -16.28
N CYS A 74 -2.80 8.35 -16.19
CA CYS A 74 -3.83 8.39 -15.16
C CYS A 74 -4.70 7.12 -15.25
N PRO A 75 -4.91 6.39 -14.14
CA PRO A 75 -5.77 5.21 -14.09
C PRO A 75 -7.21 5.48 -14.56
N THR A 76 -7.71 6.70 -14.34
CA THR A 76 -9.09 7.07 -14.65
C THR A 76 -9.25 7.58 -16.09
N CYS A 77 -8.50 8.61 -16.49
CA CYS A 77 -8.70 9.26 -17.80
C CYS A 77 -7.63 8.95 -18.84
N ARG A 78 -6.59 8.18 -18.50
CA ARG A 78 -5.44 7.86 -19.35
C ARG A 78 -4.60 9.06 -19.81
N THR A 79 -4.86 10.27 -19.28
CA THR A 79 -4.00 11.43 -19.50
C THR A 79 -2.59 11.11 -19.06
N LYS A 80 -1.63 11.52 -19.89
CA LYS A 80 -0.19 11.36 -19.67
C LYS A 80 0.21 12.14 -18.41
N LEU A 81 0.85 11.46 -17.47
CA LEU A 81 1.37 12.04 -16.24
C LEU A 81 2.83 12.42 -16.45
N ASN A 82 3.19 13.68 -16.19
CA ASN A 82 4.56 14.14 -16.33
C ASN A 82 5.40 13.61 -15.17
N VAL A 83 6.49 12.90 -15.46
CA VAL A 83 7.47 12.50 -14.46
C VAL A 83 8.71 13.33 -14.69
N ASN A 84 8.89 14.35 -13.84
CA ASN A 84 10.15 15.08 -13.81
C ASN A 84 11.22 14.12 -13.26
N ASN A 85 11.88 13.37 -14.14
CA ASN A 85 13.05 12.56 -13.82
C ASN A 85 14.24 13.48 -13.52
N SER A 86 14.23 14.16 -12.37
CA SER A 86 15.43 14.88 -11.87
C SER A 86 16.54 13.93 -11.38
N GLN A 87 16.50 12.64 -11.73
CA GLN A 87 17.55 11.65 -11.46
C GLN A 87 17.94 10.77 -12.66
N GLN A 88 17.59 11.12 -13.91
CA GLN A 88 18.18 10.45 -15.09
C GLN A 88 19.31 11.23 -15.78
N ASN A 89 19.69 12.41 -15.27
CA ASN A 89 20.70 13.26 -15.90
C ASN A 89 22.00 13.42 -15.09
N ASN A 90 22.36 12.46 -14.23
CA ASN A 90 23.69 12.44 -13.60
C ASN A 90 24.44 11.16 -13.97
N SER A 91 24.77 11.02 -15.25
CA SER A 91 26.00 10.37 -15.78
C SER A 91 26.09 10.53 -17.31
N ILE A 92 25.97 11.76 -17.83
CA ILE A 92 26.56 12.11 -19.13
C ILE A 92 27.40 13.35 -18.87
N ASN A 93 28.64 13.11 -18.42
CA ASN A 93 29.83 13.93 -18.66
C ASN A 93 30.94 13.46 -17.72
N SER A 94 31.64 12.41 -18.10
CA SER A 94 33.07 12.32 -17.81
C SER A 94 33.78 11.67 -18.99
N VAL A 95 34.29 12.55 -19.85
CA VAL A 95 35.53 12.39 -20.59
C VAL A 95 35.48 11.45 -21.80
N VAL A 96 35.38 12.09 -22.98
CA VAL A 96 36.07 11.60 -24.18
C VAL A 96 37.54 11.42 -23.81
N ASN A 97 38.03 10.18 -23.81
CA ASN A 97 39.39 9.83 -24.25
C ASN A 97 39.47 8.30 -24.44
N THR A 98 39.60 7.92 -25.71
CA THR A 98 40.42 6.84 -26.29
C THR A 98 40.76 5.66 -25.36
N THR A 99 40.30 4.44 -25.69
CA THR A 99 41.05 3.36 -26.38
C THR A 99 40.32 2.02 -26.20
N ASN A 100 40.11 1.31 -27.31
CA ASN A 100 39.85 -0.13 -27.50
C ASN A 100 39.81 -1.04 -26.24
N ASN A 101 38.70 -1.75 -26.00
CA ASN A 101 38.67 -3.22 -26.18
C ASN A 101 37.29 -3.85 -25.96
N ILE A 102 37.11 -4.94 -26.69
CA ILE A 102 35.99 -5.87 -26.76
C ILE A 102 35.67 -6.45 -25.37
N ASN A 103 34.39 -6.45 -24.97
CA ASN A 103 33.67 -7.63 -24.47
C ASN A 103 32.19 -7.29 -24.18
N ASN A 104 31.31 -7.86 -25.00
CA ASN A 104 29.92 -8.11 -24.67
C ASN A 104 29.86 -8.98 -23.40
N HIS A 105 29.36 -8.44 -22.29
CA HIS A 105 28.70 -9.28 -21.28
C HIS A 105 27.73 -8.44 -20.44
N ILE A 106 26.45 -8.54 -20.81
CA ILE A 106 25.28 -8.58 -19.93
C ILE A 106 25.33 -7.61 -18.74
N ASN A 107 24.74 -6.43 -18.89
CA ASN A 107 24.29 -5.66 -17.73
C ASN A 107 23.17 -6.44 -17.03
N ASN A 108 23.57 -7.33 -16.13
CA ASN A 108 22.70 -7.92 -15.12
C ASN A 108 22.25 -6.80 -14.19
N TYR A 109 21.13 -6.17 -14.54
CA TYR A 109 20.36 -5.42 -13.56
C TYR A 109 19.91 -6.41 -12.48
N CYS A 110 20.45 -6.25 -11.28
CA CYS A 110 19.99 -6.98 -10.11
C CYS A 110 18.48 -6.79 -9.95
N PHE A 111 17.74 -7.90 -9.82
CA PHE A 111 16.28 -8.01 -9.73
C PHE A 111 15.69 -7.39 -8.43
N HIS A 112 16.46 -6.60 -7.69
CA HIS A 112 16.08 -6.06 -6.38
C HIS A 112 15.89 -4.55 -6.35
N ASP A 113 16.34 -3.81 -7.36
CA ASP A 113 16.17 -2.36 -7.42
C ASP A 113 14.89 -2.03 -8.18
N LYS A 114 13.75 -2.19 -7.50
CA LYS A 114 12.46 -1.69 -8.00
C LYS A 114 12.62 -0.19 -8.30
N PRO A 115 12.34 0.28 -9.53
CA PRO A 115 12.40 1.70 -9.84
C PRO A 115 11.47 2.46 -8.88
N ASN A 116 12.07 3.24 -7.98
CA ASN A 116 11.37 3.94 -6.93
C ASN A 116 10.86 5.28 -7.48
N ILE A 117 9.69 5.25 -8.12
CA ILE A 117 9.06 6.46 -8.64
C ILE A 117 8.77 7.40 -7.47
N ASN A 118 9.32 8.61 -7.52
CA ASN A 118 8.98 9.65 -6.56
C ASN A 118 7.54 10.13 -6.81
N LEU A 119 6.57 9.66 -6.02
CA LEU A 119 5.16 9.98 -6.18
C LEU A 119 4.87 11.50 -6.19
N LEU A 120 5.69 12.29 -5.49
CA LEU A 120 5.53 13.75 -5.40
C LEU A 120 5.85 14.46 -6.72
N SER A 121 6.57 13.83 -7.66
CA SER A 121 6.77 14.39 -9.00
C SER A 121 5.55 14.23 -9.91
N ILE A 122 4.55 13.45 -9.49
CA ILE A 122 3.39 13.05 -10.31
C ILE A 122 2.06 13.51 -9.71
N ALA A 123 1.99 13.58 -8.37
CA ALA A 123 0.78 13.91 -7.66
C ALA A 123 1.07 14.73 -6.40
N ARG A 124 0.10 15.55 -5.99
CA ARG A 124 0.18 16.42 -4.81
C ARG A 124 -0.76 15.93 -3.72
N PRO A 125 -0.35 15.92 -2.44
CA PRO A 125 -1.24 15.61 -1.33
C PRO A 125 -2.40 16.61 -1.23
N VAL A 126 -3.62 16.13 -0.99
CA VAL A 126 -4.80 16.98 -0.79
C VAL A 126 -5.06 17.14 0.72
N LEU A 127 -4.38 18.13 1.33
CA LEU A 127 -4.40 18.30 2.79
C LEU A 127 -5.80 18.62 3.34
N ALA A 128 -6.59 19.42 2.62
CA ALA A 128 -7.95 19.76 3.03
C ALA A 128 -8.85 18.52 3.20
N LEU A 129 -8.72 17.54 2.30
CA LEU A 129 -9.46 16.28 2.39
C LEU A 129 -8.96 15.41 3.54
N LYS A 130 -7.64 15.42 3.83
CA LYS A 130 -7.07 14.59 4.89
C LYS A 130 -7.75 14.80 6.25
N ASN A 131 -7.92 16.06 6.65
CA ASN A 131 -8.51 16.39 7.96
C ASN A 131 -9.99 15.99 8.02
N PHE A 132 -10.73 16.28 6.96
CA PHE A 132 -12.13 15.88 6.85
C PHE A 132 -12.30 14.36 6.93
N LEU A 133 -11.56 13.60 6.12
CA LEU A 133 -11.61 12.14 6.10
C LEU A 133 -11.27 11.53 7.47
N ASN A 134 -10.27 12.09 8.15
CA ASN A 134 -9.86 11.64 9.49
C ASN A 134 -10.94 11.83 10.55
N SER A 135 -11.85 12.81 10.37
CA SER A 135 -12.95 13.09 11.30
C SER A 135 -14.16 12.19 11.12
N LEU A 136 -14.30 11.51 9.98
CA LEU A 136 -15.45 10.66 9.68
C LEU A 136 -15.54 9.48 10.66
N GLN A 137 -16.76 9.11 11.03
CA GLN A 137 -17.01 8.01 11.96
C GLN A 137 -17.07 6.67 11.24
N ILE A 138 -16.34 5.69 11.77
CA ILE A 138 -16.29 4.33 11.25
C ILE A 138 -16.49 3.30 12.36
N TYR A 139 -17.05 2.16 11.99
CA TYR A 139 -17.02 0.95 12.78
C TYR A 139 -15.60 0.35 12.81
N CYS A 140 -15.27 -0.30 13.92
CA CYS A 140 -14.11 -1.20 13.99
C CYS A 140 -14.15 -2.23 12.86
N GLU A 141 -13.00 -2.56 12.27
CA GLU A 141 -12.91 -3.61 11.23
C GLU A 141 -13.38 -4.99 11.72
N TYR A 142 -13.40 -5.21 13.04
CA TYR A 142 -13.88 -6.45 13.68
C TYR A 142 -15.32 -6.34 14.18
N ALA A 143 -16.13 -5.39 13.66
CA ALA A 143 -17.53 -5.27 14.04
C ALA A 143 -18.33 -6.56 13.80
N LYS A 144 -18.09 -7.24 12.67
CA LYS A 144 -18.68 -8.56 12.36
C LYS A 144 -18.26 -9.66 13.32
N ARG A 145 -17.20 -9.46 14.12
CA ARG A 145 -16.72 -10.39 15.15
C ARG A 145 -17.24 -10.04 16.56
N GLY A 146 -17.95 -8.93 16.72
CA GLY A 146 -18.56 -8.50 17.98
C GLY A 146 -18.07 -7.16 18.53
N CYS A 147 -17.11 -6.49 17.88
CA CYS A 147 -16.66 -5.18 18.34
C CYS A 147 -17.72 -4.09 18.05
N THR A 148 -18.24 -3.45 19.09
CA THR A 148 -19.22 -2.36 18.95
C THR A 148 -18.59 -0.97 18.89
N THR A 149 -17.26 -0.87 18.92
CA THR A 149 -16.57 0.41 18.95
C THR A 149 -16.75 1.17 17.63
N ILE A 150 -17.18 2.42 17.78
CA ILE A 150 -17.30 3.42 16.72
C ILE A 150 -16.44 4.62 17.12
N GLY A 151 -15.78 5.23 16.16
CA GLY A 151 -14.98 6.43 16.39
C GLY A 151 -14.49 7.04 15.08
N SER A 152 -13.72 8.11 15.18
CA SER A 152 -13.14 8.75 14.00
C SER A 152 -12.19 7.80 13.26
N VAL A 153 -12.01 8.02 11.96
CA VAL A 153 -11.01 7.29 11.15
C VAL A 153 -9.63 7.36 11.81
N GLU A 154 -9.24 8.54 12.30
CA GLU A 154 -7.96 8.71 13.01
C GLU A 154 -7.84 7.78 14.22
N LEU A 155 -8.87 7.71 15.08
CA LEU A 155 -8.83 6.91 16.30
C LEU A 155 -8.92 5.40 16.02
N ILE A 156 -9.81 5.00 15.11
CA ILE A 156 -10.16 3.59 14.90
C ILE A 156 -9.24 2.91 13.88
N HIS A 157 -8.91 3.58 12.79
CA HIS A 157 -8.12 2.99 11.70
C HIS A 157 -6.61 3.23 11.88
N PHE A 158 -6.21 4.46 12.23
CA PHE A 158 -4.79 4.82 12.40
C PHE A 158 -4.32 4.80 13.85
N GLY A 159 -5.24 4.87 14.82
CA GLY A 159 -4.92 4.85 16.24
C GLY A 159 -4.66 3.45 16.78
N ASN A 160 -4.57 3.35 18.11
CA ASN A 160 -4.20 2.12 18.79
C ASN A 160 -5.35 1.12 18.99
N HIS A 161 -6.57 1.45 18.52
CA HIS A 161 -7.74 0.60 18.74
C HIS A 161 -7.51 -0.85 18.31
N ARG A 162 -6.92 -1.09 17.12
CA ARG A 162 -6.62 -2.44 16.63
C ARG A 162 -5.78 -3.27 17.60
N HIS A 163 -4.81 -2.66 18.27
CA HIS A 163 -3.91 -3.33 19.20
C HIS A 163 -4.63 -3.71 20.51
N VAL A 164 -5.59 -2.89 20.94
CA VAL A 164 -6.34 -3.11 22.19
C VAL A 164 -7.72 -3.74 21.99
N CYS A 165 -8.15 -3.96 20.75
CA CYS A 165 -9.46 -4.51 20.44
C CYS A 165 -9.59 -5.94 20.98
N ALA A 166 -10.66 -6.19 21.73
CA ALA A 166 -10.98 -7.49 22.31
C ALA A 166 -11.38 -8.55 21.26
N TYR A 167 -11.82 -8.11 20.08
CA TYR A 167 -12.32 -8.95 18.99
C TYR A 167 -11.34 -9.09 17.82
N VAL A 168 -10.13 -8.52 17.95
CA VAL A 168 -9.07 -8.76 16.98
C VAL A 168 -8.76 -10.26 16.92
N PRO A 169 -8.65 -10.85 15.70
CA PRO A 169 -8.23 -12.23 15.53
C PRO A 169 -6.82 -12.42 16.07
N VAL A 170 -6.64 -13.45 16.90
CA VAL A 170 -5.35 -13.90 17.41
C VAL A 170 -5.24 -15.41 17.26
N ASP A 171 -4.05 -15.89 16.95
CA ASP A 171 -3.80 -17.32 16.80
C ASP A 171 -3.27 -17.91 18.11
N CYS A 172 -3.81 -19.05 18.51
CA CYS A 172 -3.29 -19.79 19.64
C CYS A 172 -1.93 -20.40 19.30
N ALA A 173 -0.90 -20.07 20.09
CA ALA A 173 0.47 -20.57 19.87
C ALA A 173 0.60 -22.11 19.96
N GLY A 174 -0.32 -22.79 20.64
CA GLY A 174 -0.28 -24.24 20.80
C GLY A 174 -0.95 -25.02 19.68
N CYS A 175 -2.14 -24.59 19.23
CA CYS A 175 -2.94 -25.33 18.24
C CYS A 175 -3.13 -24.62 16.90
N GLY A 176 -2.69 -23.36 16.78
CA GLY A 176 -2.85 -22.54 15.57
C GLY A 176 -4.27 -22.04 15.32
N ARG A 177 -5.26 -22.34 16.18
CA ARG A 177 -6.64 -21.88 16.00
C ARG A 177 -6.74 -20.37 16.16
N THR A 178 -7.38 -19.70 15.21
CA THR A 178 -7.73 -18.27 15.29
C THR A 178 -8.97 -18.04 16.15
N LEU A 179 -8.87 -17.12 17.11
CA LEU A 179 -9.90 -16.79 18.09
C LEU A 179 -10.03 -15.27 18.22
N ASN A 180 -11.08 -14.78 18.89
CA ASN A 180 -11.07 -13.40 19.37
C ASN A 180 -10.08 -13.28 20.54
N ARG A 181 -9.38 -12.14 20.65
CA ARG A 181 -8.45 -11.89 21.78
C ARG A 181 -9.08 -12.17 23.15
N ILE A 182 -10.34 -11.78 23.35
CA ILE A 182 -11.08 -12.00 24.60
C ILE A 182 -11.27 -13.49 24.94
N GLU A 183 -11.31 -14.37 23.93
CA GLU A 183 -11.52 -15.81 24.10
C GLU A 183 -10.21 -16.56 24.36
N LEU A 184 -9.06 -15.94 24.10
CA LEU A 184 -7.76 -16.64 24.08
C LEU A 184 -7.41 -17.26 25.43
N ALA A 185 -7.59 -16.52 26.53
CA ALA A 185 -7.25 -17.01 27.87
C ALA A 185 -8.11 -18.24 28.23
N ALA A 186 -9.42 -18.17 28.00
CA ALA A 186 -10.33 -19.28 28.26
C ALA A 186 -10.00 -20.51 27.39
N HIS A 187 -9.65 -20.30 26.12
CA HIS A 187 -9.22 -21.37 25.23
C HIS A 187 -7.91 -22.04 25.71
N GLN A 188 -6.92 -21.26 26.15
CA GLN A 188 -5.60 -21.77 26.54
C GLN A 188 -5.67 -22.72 27.75
N LEU A 189 -6.64 -22.56 28.65
CA LEU A 189 -6.86 -23.48 29.79
C LEU A 189 -7.16 -24.92 29.33
N GLY A 190 -7.82 -25.09 28.19
CA GLY A 190 -8.21 -26.38 27.62
C GLY A 190 -7.45 -26.77 26.34
N CYS A 191 -6.42 -26.03 25.95
CA CYS A 191 -5.75 -26.25 24.66
C CYS A 191 -4.74 -27.39 24.73
N PHE A 192 -5.03 -28.51 24.05
CA PHE A 192 -4.14 -29.67 23.97
C PHE A 192 -2.73 -29.30 23.48
N GLY A 193 -2.62 -28.44 22.45
CA GLY A 193 -1.33 -27.99 21.92
C GLY A 193 -0.46 -27.26 22.94
N ILE A 194 -1.06 -26.46 23.82
CA ILE A 194 -0.35 -25.78 24.93
C ILE A 194 0.03 -26.78 26.03
N GLN A 195 -0.84 -27.73 26.34
CA GLN A 195 -0.57 -28.78 27.34
C GLN A 195 0.58 -29.69 26.91
N THR A 196 0.72 -29.98 25.61
CA THR A 196 1.80 -30.82 25.08
C THR A 196 3.18 -30.16 25.11
N THR A 197 3.27 -28.83 25.01
CA THR A 197 4.53 -28.08 25.04
C THR A 197 5.10 -27.87 26.44
N LEU A 198 4.30 -28.12 27.49
CA LEU A 198 4.69 -27.97 28.90
C LEU A 198 5.16 -29.28 29.54
N LYS A 199 5.27 -30.39 28.78
CA LYS A 199 5.81 -31.64 29.35
C LYS A 199 7.26 -31.43 29.82
N PRO A 200 7.57 -31.69 31.10
CA PRO A 200 8.92 -31.48 31.62
C PRO A 200 9.91 -32.42 30.93
N ILE A 201 11.08 -31.87 30.59
CA ILE A 201 12.25 -32.64 30.15
C ILE A 201 12.55 -33.65 31.26
N ARG A 202 12.38 -34.94 30.95
CA ARG A 202 12.71 -36.06 31.84
C ARG A 202 14.21 -36.30 31.87
#